data_AF-A0AA88KNP5-F1
#
_entry.id   AF-A0AA88KNP5-F1
#
_cell.length_a   1.000
_cell.length_b   1.000
_cell.length_c   1.000
_cell.angle_alpha   90.00
_cell.angle_beta   90.00
_cell.angle_gamma   90.00
#
_symmetry.space_group_name_H-M   'P 1'
#
loop_
_entity.id
_entity.type
_entity.pdbx_description
1 polymer ?
#
loop_
_entity_poly.entity_id
_entity_poly.type
_entity_poly.pdbx_seq_one_letter_code
_entity_poly.pdbx_strand_id
1 'polypeptide(L)'
;MLLNKGTDSYGSFMSFLLRQYYMTSHNIEMAIHNEIQRDPSVLSKFITSHWKEACKGELRPWKRYSHTEAHHRWYHSTLTTDLGTTIIEIDVLRGSFLVDGAPVGRLSSSVTAHPDYIRLFSNYVFDVQPGSVKGTYVTRAQINGAFYKFSQFGDTIEIIEQRPERELKLFSDTFFGTDLPYGFVNDYSHWFDCVSNEILFRPKSFFDPNFVSEVEYILDLNENVLTEKSTGRKLLDVHGGIFREILKPMSRIEDSLFLHLFVNATMDEITLDLPRKGLHFTLMEYKYLKSKEFDMNVVEHCNIGTLIGLRSGIVLESKNCERIILVPCGALHVSRKNETGHQQVQIINSDREYPVKYFAYRVNNLLWQLEGEDNLSSWLFLALLHATTSSVVEDPSQDKQAQRLPKLSPTREYYPYHLHEMENATWPADIPSMAAHDAFIIIASKIYEHSQSLSFLYPQPMKDEKKQPPFPHSLFLNERAYFQSINKYNSNAWLSCDNYSTKQVSNFSLPKKQLEPSSKQDTIRRLAWSSRTKSLYVTANIQYEVYGKMTELKQVQEFPSVVEWFTLDDIHCYFLSLYHIVVTKSNSFVTFLLSYLGYKHGSRYETLLAYLLAIHNRRKQFPQLPATTKKLRT
;
A
#
# COMPACT_ATOMS: atom_id res chain seq x y z
N MET A 1 -10.24 -1.08 -45.48
CA MET A 1 -9.44 -1.85 -44.49
C MET A 1 -8.55 -2.93 -45.11
N LEU A 2 -8.85 -3.48 -46.29
CA LEU A 2 -8.17 -4.66 -46.86
C LEU A 2 -6.89 -4.39 -47.68
N LEU A 3 -6.52 -3.13 -47.93
CA LEU A 3 -5.60 -2.78 -49.04
C LEU A 3 -4.16 -2.40 -48.63
N ASN A 4 -3.84 -2.30 -47.34
CA ASN A 4 -2.49 -1.90 -46.87
C ASN A 4 -1.64 -3.03 -46.29
N LYS A 5 -2.14 -4.28 -46.28
CA LYS A 5 -1.30 -5.43 -45.95
C LYS A 5 -1.03 -6.20 -47.23
N GLY A 6 0.22 -6.58 -47.46
CA GLY A 6 0.60 -7.45 -48.57
C GLY A 6 -0.32 -8.69 -48.62
N THR A 7 -0.55 -9.20 -49.83
CA THR A 7 -1.42 -10.35 -50.12
C THR A 7 -1.08 -11.62 -49.31
N ASP A 8 0.08 -11.64 -48.66
CA ASP A 8 0.61 -12.75 -47.89
C ASP A 8 0.05 -12.83 -46.46
N SER A 9 -0.66 -11.79 -45.98
CA SER A 9 -1.21 -11.75 -44.61
C SER A 9 -2.67 -12.22 -44.48
N TYR A 10 -3.33 -12.56 -45.60
CA TYR A 10 -4.75 -12.93 -45.63
C TYR A 10 -4.93 -14.42 -45.92
N GLY A 11 -5.95 -15.04 -45.31
CA GLY A 11 -6.32 -16.44 -45.60
C GLY A 11 -6.67 -16.65 -47.07
N SER A 12 -6.40 -17.86 -47.59
CA SER A 12 -6.49 -18.21 -49.02
C SER A 12 -7.80 -17.82 -49.70
N PHE A 13 -8.93 -17.94 -48.98
CA PHE A 13 -10.25 -17.54 -49.49
C PHE A 13 -10.39 -16.03 -49.71
N MET A 14 -9.89 -15.21 -48.79
CA MET A 14 -9.95 -13.74 -48.90
C MET A 14 -9.05 -13.24 -50.03
N SER A 15 -7.88 -13.86 -50.20
CA SER A 15 -6.97 -13.58 -51.31
C SER A 15 -7.57 -13.96 -52.67
N PHE A 16 -8.32 -15.07 -52.75
CA PHE A 16 -9.06 -15.45 -53.95
C PHE A 16 -10.16 -14.43 -54.30
N LEU A 17 -10.98 -14.01 -53.32
CA LEU A 17 -12.02 -13.01 -53.53
C LEU A 17 -11.45 -11.66 -53.98
N LEU A 18 -10.35 -11.20 -53.38
CA LEU A 18 -9.66 -9.97 -53.79
C LEU A 18 -9.14 -10.07 -55.23
N ARG A 19 -8.61 -11.23 -55.62
CA ARG A 19 -8.14 -11.46 -57.01
C ARG A 19 -9.31 -11.43 -58.00
N GLN A 20 -10.44 -12.05 -57.68
CA GLN A 20 -11.64 -12.00 -58.51
C GLN A 20 -12.21 -10.59 -58.64
N TYR A 21 -12.20 -9.82 -57.55
CA TYR A 21 -12.56 -8.41 -57.56
C TYR A 21 -11.70 -7.62 -58.55
N TYR A 22 -10.36 -7.73 -58.46
CA TYR A 22 -9.46 -7.01 -59.36
C TYR A 22 -9.63 -7.39 -60.83
N MET A 23 -9.79 -8.68 -61.13
CA MET A 23 -10.02 -9.15 -62.51
C MET A 23 -11.33 -8.60 -63.08
N THR A 24 -12.38 -8.60 -62.27
CA THR A 24 -13.69 -8.07 -62.67
C THR A 24 -13.63 -6.55 -62.87
N SER A 25 -12.98 -5.81 -61.96
CA SER A 25 -12.79 -4.36 -62.06
C SER A 25 -12.05 -3.96 -63.35
N HIS A 26 -11.00 -4.68 -63.74
CA HIS A 26 -10.28 -4.40 -65.00
C HIS A 26 -11.13 -4.70 -66.24
N ASN A 27 -11.96 -5.75 -66.21
CA ASN A 27 -12.83 -6.09 -67.34
C ASN A 27 -13.91 -5.02 -67.58
N ILE A 28 -14.41 -4.36 -66.53
CA ILE A 28 -15.43 -3.31 -66.64
C ILE A 28 -14.84 -1.90 -66.84
N GLU A 29 -13.53 -1.74 -66.74
CA GLU A 29 -12.83 -0.44 -66.83
C GLU A 29 -13.21 0.38 -68.06
N MET A 30 -13.17 -0.24 -69.24
CA MET A 30 -13.49 0.44 -70.50
C MET A 30 -14.96 0.88 -70.54
N ALA A 31 -15.87 0.10 -69.98
CA ALA A 31 -17.29 0.46 -69.93
C ALA A 31 -17.52 1.68 -69.02
N ILE A 32 -16.85 1.73 -67.86
CA ILE A 32 -16.98 2.87 -66.95
C ILE A 32 -16.39 4.15 -67.56
N HIS A 33 -15.24 4.06 -68.24
CA HIS A 33 -14.69 5.22 -68.96
C HIS A 33 -15.61 5.75 -70.05
N ASN A 34 -16.27 4.86 -70.81
CA ASN A 34 -17.22 5.24 -71.85
C ASN A 34 -18.46 5.95 -71.27
N GLU A 35 -18.96 5.49 -70.12
CA GLU A 35 -20.10 6.13 -69.44
C GLU A 35 -19.72 7.50 -68.84
N ILE A 36 -18.54 7.64 -68.23
CA ILE A 36 -18.07 8.93 -67.71
C ILE A 36 -17.85 9.95 -68.85
N GLN A 37 -17.42 9.49 -70.04
CA GLN A 37 -17.32 10.36 -71.22
C GLN A 37 -18.70 10.79 -71.75
N ARG A 38 -19.73 9.95 -71.61
CA ARG A 38 -21.12 10.27 -72.00
C ARG A 38 -21.79 11.25 -71.04
N ASP A 39 -21.61 11.07 -69.74
CA ASP A 39 -22.13 11.98 -68.71
C ASP A 39 -21.03 12.35 -67.67
N PRO A 40 -20.28 13.43 -67.91
CA PRO A 40 -19.29 13.93 -66.96
C PRO A 40 -19.89 14.42 -65.63
N SER A 41 -21.22 14.62 -65.55
CA SER A 41 -21.89 15.09 -64.33
C SER A 41 -22.00 14.02 -63.25
N VAL A 42 -21.82 12.74 -63.59
CA VAL A 42 -21.91 11.60 -62.66
C VAL A 42 -20.89 11.73 -61.53
N LEU A 43 -19.64 12.09 -61.87
CA LEU A 43 -18.58 12.28 -60.87
C LEU A 43 -18.85 13.50 -59.98
N SER A 44 -19.39 14.58 -60.54
CA SER A 44 -19.77 15.76 -59.76
C SER A 44 -20.92 15.44 -58.78
N LYS A 45 -21.96 14.73 -59.21
CA LYS A 45 -23.06 14.25 -58.34
C LYS A 45 -22.54 13.33 -57.23
N PHE A 46 -21.61 12.42 -57.56
CA PHE A 46 -20.96 11.55 -56.58
C PHE A 46 -20.26 12.37 -55.50
N ILE A 47 -19.44 13.36 -55.87
CA ILE A 47 -18.77 14.21 -54.88
C ILE A 47 -19.79 14.95 -54.03
N THR A 48 -20.78 15.62 -54.62
CA THR A 48 -21.78 16.40 -53.86
C THR A 48 -22.51 15.52 -52.83
N SER A 49 -22.71 14.23 -53.14
CA SER A 49 -23.30 13.26 -52.20
C SER A 49 -22.34 12.74 -51.12
N HIS A 50 -21.05 12.60 -51.43
CA HIS A 50 -20.06 11.95 -50.56
C HIS A 50 -19.15 12.91 -49.78
N TRP A 51 -18.96 14.14 -50.24
CA TRP A 51 -18.12 15.17 -49.63
C TRP A 51 -18.89 16.50 -49.56
N LYS A 52 -19.47 16.80 -48.39
CA LYS A 52 -20.36 17.97 -48.18
C LYS A 52 -19.68 19.32 -48.44
N GLU A 53 -18.36 19.39 -48.34
CA GLU A 53 -17.58 20.61 -48.63
C GLU A 53 -17.57 20.98 -50.11
N ALA A 54 -17.88 20.04 -51.02
CA ALA A 54 -17.94 20.32 -52.45
C ALA A 54 -19.03 21.32 -52.85
N CYS A 55 -20.01 21.55 -51.97
CA CYS A 55 -21.05 22.56 -52.18
C CYS A 55 -20.56 24.00 -51.90
N LYS A 56 -19.36 24.18 -51.33
CA LYS A 56 -18.84 25.49 -50.90
C LYS A 56 -17.99 26.22 -51.96
N GLY A 57 -17.87 25.69 -53.17
CA GLY A 57 -17.06 26.29 -54.23
C GLY A 57 -17.47 25.84 -55.62
N GLU A 58 -16.79 26.37 -56.63
CA GLU A 58 -17.01 26.01 -58.04
C GLU A 58 -16.10 24.86 -58.45
N LEU A 59 -16.69 23.79 -58.99
CA LEU A 59 -15.96 22.59 -59.41
C LEU A 59 -15.64 22.64 -60.91
N ARG A 60 -14.36 22.56 -61.26
CA ARG A 60 -13.92 22.54 -62.66
C ARG A 60 -14.31 21.24 -63.37
N PRO A 61 -14.40 21.23 -64.72
CA PRO A 61 -14.68 20.01 -65.47
C PRO A 61 -13.61 18.95 -65.23
N TRP A 62 -14.06 17.71 -65.10
CA TRP A 62 -13.22 16.54 -64.86
C TRP A 62 -12.28 16.25 -66.02
N LYS A 63 -11.01 15.96 -65.70
CA LYS A 63 -9.99 15.55 -66.67
C LYS A 63 -9.39 14.21 -66.26
N ARG A 64 -9.02 13.42 -67.26
CA ARG A 64 -8.33 12.14 -67.07
C ARG A 64 -6.82 12.37 -67.17
N TYR A 65 -6.03 11.76 -66.30
CA TYR A 65 -4.57 11.80 -66.42
C TYR A 65 -4.09 11.11 -67.72
N SER A 66 -3.04 11.64 -68.35
CA SER A 66 -2.53 11.17 -69.65
C SER A 66 -1.90 9.78 -69.59
N HIS A 67 -1.76 9.15 -70.76
CA HIS A 67 -1.47 7.72 -70.95
C HIS A 67 -0.03 7.27 -70.58
N THR A 68 0.80 8.14 -70.04
CA THR A 68 2.18 7.82 -69.66
C THR A 68 2.26 7.57 -68.16
N GLU A 69 2.35 6.27 -67.83
CA GLU A 69 2.71 5.67 -66.54
C GLU A 69 1.66 5.73 -65.41
N ALA A 70 1.20 4.54 -64.97
CA ALA A 70 0.44 4.20 -63.75
C ALA A 70 -0.90 4.92 -63.41
N HIS A 71 -1.24 6.04 -64.06
CA HIS A 71 -2.34 6.92 -63.63
C HIS A 71 -3.58 6.96 -64.56
N HIS A 72 -3.64 6.16 -65.62
CA HIS A 72 -4.76 6.15 -66.58
C HIS A 72 -6.15 5.84 -65.97
N ARG A 73 -6.19 5.24 -64.78
CA ARG A 73 -7.42 4.93 -64.02
C ARG A 73 -7.96 6.11 -63.20
N TRP A 74 -7.19 7.20 -63.11
CA TRP A 74 -7.49 8.34 -62.26
C TRP A 74 -8.11 9.51 -63.05
N TYR A 75 -9.17 10.08 -62.48
CA TYR A 75 -9.74 11.36 -62.89
C TYR A 75 -9.40 12.41 -61.86
N HIS A 76 -9.13 13.63 -62.30
CA HIS A 76 -8.90 14.76 -61.42
C HIS A 76 -9.77 15.96 -61.78
N SER A 77 -10.16 16.72 -60.76
CA SER A 77 -10.84 18.01 -60.86
C SER A 77 -10.23 18.98 -59.85
N THR A 78 -10.50 20.26 -60.00
CA THR A 78 -10.06 21.30 -59.06
C THR A 78 -11.29 22.03 -58.56
N LEU A 79 -11.48 22.05 -57.24
CA LEU A 79 -12.46 22.88 -56.55
C LEU A 79 -11.81 24.21 -56.21
N THR A 80 -12.43 25.31 -56.65
CA THR A 80 -12.03 26.67 -56.28
C THR A 80 -12.99 27.21 -55.23
N THR A 81 -12.46 27.53 -54.05
CA THR A 81 -13.17 28.21 -52.95
C THR A 81 -12.51 29.55 -52.66
N ASP A 82 -13.16 30.43 -51.90
CA ASP A 82 -12.62 31.72 -51.47
C ASP A 82 -11.29 31.60 -50.69
N LEU A 83 -11.01 30.42 -50.13
CA LEU A 83 -9.86 30.11 -49.28
C LEU A 83 -8.71 29.41 -50.02
N GLY A 84 -8.92 28.98 -51.28
CA GLY A 84 -7.89 28.32 -52.08
C GLY A 84 -8.42 27.30 -53.10
N THR A 85 -7.47 26.62 -53.74
CA THR A 85 -7.73 25.57 -54.75
C THR A 85 -7.41 24.19 -54.20
N THR A 86 -8.36 23.27 -54.26
CA THR A 86 -8.21 21.89 -53.81
C THR A 86 -8.27 20.95 -55.01
N ILE A 87 -7.31 20.05 -55.15
CA ILE A 87 -7.27 19.04 -56.20
C ILE A 87 -8.02 17.81 -55.71
N ILE A 88 -8.93 17.30 -56.52
CA ILE A 88 -9.73 16.12 -56.20
C ILE A 88 -9.37 15.03 -57.19
N GLU A 89 -9.11 13.82 -56.72
CA GLU A 89 -8.70 12.71 -57.56
C GLU A 89 -9.53 11.45 -57.23
N ILE A 90 -10.01 10.76 -58.26
CA ILE A 90 -10.82 9.54 -58.14
C ILE A 90 -10.18 8.43 -58.97
N ASP A 91 -9.86 7.31 -58.33
CA ASP A 91 -9.54 6.04 -58.97
C ASP A 91 -10.84 5.30 -59.27
N VAL A 92 -11.20 5.21 -60.55
CA VAL A 92 -12.48 4.64 -61.00
C VAL A 92 -12.55 3.12 -60.83
N LEU A 93 -11.41 2.43 -60.75
CA LEU A 93 -11.35 0.98 -60.57
C LEU A 93 -11.36 0.55 -59.12
N ARG A 94 -10.60 1.28 -58.30
CA ARG A 94 -10.47 0.97 -56.87
C ARG A 94 -11.48 1.70 -56.01
N GLY A 95 -12.17 2.70 -56.56
CA GLY A 95 -13.03 3.61 -55.79
C GLY A 95 -12.25 4.48 -54.81
N SER A 96 -10.93 4.62 -55.00
CA SER A 96 -10.09 5.44 -54.12
C SER A 96 -10.40 6.92 -54.39
N PHE A 97 -10.85 7.63 -53.37
CA PHE A 97 -11.12 9.06 -53.42
C PHE A 97 -10.03 9.80 -52.65
N LEU A 98 -9.28 10.65 -53.34
CA LEU A 98 -8.25 11.50 -52.75
C LEU A 98 -8.64 12.97 -52.87
N VAL A 99 -8.30 13.76 -51.86
CA VAL A 99 -8.39 15.21 -51.89
C VAL A 99 -7.02 15.75 -51.49
N ASP A 100 -6.41 16.57 -52.34
CA ASP A 100 -5.01 17.03 -52.28
C ASP A 100 -4.00 15.91 -52.06
N GLY A 101 -4.20 14.76 -52.73
CA GLY A 101 -3.33 13.58 -52.64
C GLY A 101 -3.50 12.75 -51.37
N ALA A 102 -4.38 13.13 -50.43
CA ALA A 102 -4.66 12.39 -49.20
C ALA A 102 -5.92 11.52 -49.33
N PRO A 103 -5.90 10.25 -48.88
CA PRO A 103 -7.07 9.39 -48.93
C PRO A 103 -8.15 9.85 -47.97
N VAL A 104 -9.38 9.91 -48.47
CA VAL A 104 -10.54 10.21 -47.64
C VAL A 104 -10.84 9.02 -46.73
N GLY A 105 -10.95 9.29 -45.43
CA GLY A 105 -11.33 8.33 -44.41
C GLY A 105 -10.28 8.07 -43.34
N ARG A 106 -9.07 8.63 -43.40
CA ARG A 106 -8.05 8.44 -42.34
C ARG A 106 -7.21 9.68 -42.09
N LEU A 107 -6.87 9.91 -40.83
CA LEU A 107 -5.87 10.90 -40.43
C LEU A 107 -4.48 10.45 -40.88
N SER A 108 -3.60 11.43 -41.13
CA SER A 108 -2.20 11.17 -41.42
C SER A 108 -1.50 10.53 -40.22
N SER A 109 -0.46 9.72 -40.48
CA SER A 109 0.34 9.11 -39.41
C SER A 109 0.98 10.16 -38.50
N SER A 110 1.30 11.33 -39.04
CA SER A 110 1.84 12.47 -38.29
C SER A 110 0.88 12.98 -37.22
N VAL A 111 -0.44 12.99 -37.49
CA VAL A 111 -1.45 13.39 -36.49
C VAL A 111 -1.69 12.26 -35.48
N THR A 112 -1.84 11.01 -35.95
CA THR A 112 -2.14 9.88 -35.06
C THR A 112 -0.98 9.48 -34.14
N ALA A 113 0.26 9.81 -34.52
CA ALA A 113 1.46 9.55 -33.70
C ALA A 113 1.76 10.67 -32.70
N HIS A 114 1.05 11.80 -32.77
CA HIS A 114 1.32 12.94 -31.89
C HIS A 114 0.90 12.63 -30.43
N PRO A 115 1.69 13.05 -29.43
CA PRO A 115 1.39 12.81 -28.01
C PRO A 115 -0.01 13.25 -27.58
N ASP A 116 -0.45 14.46 -27.95
CA ASP A 116 -1.79 14.97 -27.59
C ASP A 116 -2.92 14.11 -28.17
N TYR A 117 -2.74 13.58 -29.40
CA TYR A 117 -3.72 12.69 -30.01
C TYR A 117 -3.80 11.36 -29.26
N ILE A 118 -2.64 10.75 -28.98
CA ILE A 118 -2.55 9.48 -28.26
C ILE A 118 -3.09 9.64 -26.83
N ARG A 119 -2.79 10.76 -26.18
CA ARG A 119 -3.23 11.05 -24.81
C ARG A 119 -4.75 11.07 -24.70
N LEU A 120 -5.43 11.69 -25.67
CA LEU A 120 -6.89 11.88 -25.65
C LEU A 120 -7.65 10.71 -26.30
N PHE A 121 -7.24 10.31 -27.51
CA PHE A 121 -7.94 9.33 -28.35
C PHE A 121 -7.27 7.95 -28.37
N SER A 122 -6.09 7.80 -27.75
CA SER A 122 -5.31 6.56 -27.76
C SER A 122 -5.04 6.10 -29.20
N ASN A 123 -5.54 4.92 -29.58
CA ASN A 123 -5.38 4.34 -30.91
C ASN A 123 -6.67 4.38 -31.73
N TYR A 124 -7.61 5.26 -31.37
CA TYR A 124 -8.84 5.42 -32.15
C TYR A 124 -8.53 5.89 -33.56
N VAL A 125 -9.31 5.41 -34.53
CA VAL A 125 -9.16 5.82 -35.93
C VAL A 125 -10.43 6.52 -36.35
N PHE A 126 -10.35 7.84 -36.54
CA PHE A 126 -11.46 8.62 -37.07
C PHE A 126 -11.60 8.44 -38.57
N ASP A 127 -12.84 8.22 -39.02
CA ASP A 127 -13.22 8.40 -40.41
C ASP A 127 -13.34 9.90 -40.70
N VAL A 128 -12.33 10.46 -41.38
CA VAL A 128 -12.22 11.89 -41.67
C VAL A 128 -12.30 12.21 -43.16
N GLN A 129 -12.73 13.42 -43.49
CA GLN A 129 -12.69 14.01 -44.82
C GLN A 129 -11.79 15.26 -44.79
N PRO A 130 -11.08 15.60 -45.87
CA PRO A 130 -10.32 16.84 -45.93
C PRO A 130 -11.21 18.06 -45.82
N GLY A 131 -10.76 19.04 -45.03
CA GLY A 131 -11.45 20.29 -44.75
C GLY A 131 -11.16 21.37 -45.80
N SER A 132 -11.78 22.54 -45.63
CA SER A 132 -11.66 23.67 -46.59
C SER A 132 -10.25 24.28 -46.65
N VAL A 133 -9.40 24.00 -45.66
CA VAL A 133 -8.00 24.45 -45.61
C VAL A 133 -7.08 23.26 -45.84
N LYS A 134 -6.06 23.44 -46.68
CA LYS A 134 -5.06 22.39 -46.96
C LYS A 134 -4.40 21.90 -45.67
N GLY A 135 -4.33 20.58 -45.50
CA GLY A 135 -3.76 19.95 -44.30
C GLY A 135 -4.72 19.88 -43.11
N THR A 136 -6.00 20.23 -43.30
CA THR A 136 -7.05 20.04 -42.28
C THR A 136 -7.95 18.86 -42.61
N TYR A 137 -8.40 18.16 -41.59
CA TYR A 137 -9.28 16.99 -41.67
C TYR A 137 -10.46 17.17 -40.72
N VAL A 138 -11.66 16.80 -41.12
CA VAL A 138 -12.89 16.89 -40.33
C VAL A 138 -13.56 15.52 -40.27
N THR A 139 -14.15 15.13 -39.14
CA THR A 139 -14.87 13.85 -39.05
C THR A 139 -16.05 13.78 -40.03
N ARG A 140 -16.27 12.61 -40.62
CA ARG A 140 -17.37 12.38 -41.59
C ARG A 140 -18.75 12.47 -40.95
N ALA A 141 -18.86 12.02 -39.71
CA ALA A 141 -20.08 12.02 -38.92
C ALA A 141 -19.85 12.74 -37.60
N GLN A 142 -20.96 13.13 -36.97
CA GLN A 142 -20.94 13.62 -35.60
C GLN A 142 -20.61 12.46 -34.66
N ILE A 143 -19.71 12.72 -33.72
CA ILE A 143 -19.38 11.80 -32.65
C ILE A 143 -19.71 12.55 -31.36
N ASN A 144 -20.60 11.99 -30.55
CA ASN A 144 -21.14 12.65 -29.36
C ASN A 144 -21.76 14.04 -29.65
N GLY A 145 -22.40 14.18 -30.81
CA GLY A 145 -23.06 15.43 -31.22
C GLY A 145 -22.12 16.52 -31.76
N ALA A 146 -20.82 16.25 -31.88
CA ALA A 146 -19.82 17.21 -32.38
C ALA A 146 -19.05 16.68 -33.60
N PHE A 147 -18.54 17.60 -34.42
CA PHE A 147 -17.54 17.30 -35.44
C PHE A 147 -16.14 17.60 -34.89
N TYR A 148 -15.16 16.75 -35.19
CA TYR A 148 -13.78 17.01 -34.80
C TYR A 148 -12.96 17.43 -36.02
N LYS A 149 -12.32 18.58 -35.93
CA LYS A 149 -11.39 19.11 -36.92
C LYS A 149 -9.96 18.93 -36.41
N PHE A 150 -9.10 18.43 -37.27
CA PHE A 150 -7.68 18.17 -37.02
C PHE A 150 -6.88 18.99 -38.02
N SER A 151 -5.99 19.84 -37.54
CA SER A 151 -5.06 20.61 -38.38
C SER A 151 -3.64 20.25 -37.97
N GLN A 152 -2.72 20.16 -38.92
CA GLN A 152 -1.30 19.97 -38.63
C GLN A 152 -0.51 21.20 -39.08
N PHE A 153 0.26 21.79 -38.16
CA PHE A 153 1.15 22.92 -38.42
C PHE A 153 2.57 22.55 -38.00
N GLY A 154 3.38 22.09 -38.96
CA GLY A 154 4.72 21.58 -38.68
C GLY A 154 4.66 20.35 -37.77
N ASP A 155 5.30 20.47 -36.60
CA ASP A 155 5.34 19.43 -35.56
C ASP A 155 4.16 19.51 -34.59
N THR A 156 3.37 20.58 -34.63
CA THR A 156 2.21 20.76 -33.73
C THR A 156 0.91 20.34 -34.41
N ILE A 157 -0.03 19.80 -33.61
CA ILE A 157 -1.39 19.52 -34.05
C ILE A 157 -2.39 20.42 -33.34
N GLU A 158 -3.43 20.83 -34.06
CA GLU A 158 -4.58 21.52 -33.51
C GLU A 158 -5.79 20.58 -33.62
N ILE A 159 -6.45 20.32 -32.49
CA ILE A 159 -7.68 19.54 -32.43
C ILE A 159 -8.80 20.47 -31.99
N ILE A 160 -9.85 20.59 -32.79
CA ILE A 160 -11.01 21.45 -32.52
C ILE A 160 -12.28 20.60 -32.51
N GLU A 161 -13.06 20.69 -31.44
CA GLU A 161 -14.43 20.19 -31.38
C GLU A 161 -15.38 21.30 -31.85
N GLN A 162 -16.11 21.03 -32.92
CA GLN A 162 -17.11 21.94 -33.49
C GLN A 162 -18.52 21.44 -33.17
N ARG A 163 -19.22 22.18 -32.32
CA ARG A 163 -20.67 22.06 -32.08
C ARG A 163 -21.40 23.23 -32.73
N PRO A 164 -22.72 23.13 -32.98
CA PRO A 164 -23.49 24.18 -33.65
C PRO A 164 -23.38 25.57 -32.99
N GLU A 165 -23.21 25.60 -31.66
CA GLU A 165 -23.21 26.83 -30.85
C GLU A 165 -21.85 27.11 -30.17
N ARG A 166 -20.87 26.21 -30.29
CA ARG A 166 -19.61 26.30 -29.53
C ARG A 166 -18.47 25.61 -30.26
N GLU A 167 -17.31 26.27 -30.31
CA GLU A 167 -16.06 25.66 -30.76
C GLU A 167 -15.08 25.55 -29.59
N LEU A 168 -14.56 24.36 -29.36
CA LEU A 168 -13.60 24.09 -28.30
C LEU A 168 -12.28 23.62 -28.89
N LYS A 169 -11.19 24.26 -28.52
CA LYS A 169 -9.84 23.89 -28.96
C LYS A 169 -9.14 23.07 -27.89
N LEU A 170 -8.54 21.94 -28.26
CA LEU A 170 -7.70 21.19 -27.34
C LEU A 170 -6.44 22.00 -27.02
N PHE A 171 -6.19 22.20 -25.74
CA PHE A 171 -5.01 22.88 -25.22
C PHE A 171 -4.05 21.81 -24.68
N SER A 172 -2.79 21.85 -25.08
CA SER A 172 -1.80 20.84 -24.66
C SER A 172 -1.48 20.98 -23.17
N ASP A 173 -1.26 19.85 -22.50
CA ASP A 173 -0.85 19.79 -21.09
C ASP A 173 0.54 20.41 -20.86
N THR A 174 1.37 20.44 -21.90
CA THR A 174 2.73 21.02 -21.87
C THR A 174 2.75 22.51 -21.51
N PHE A 175 1.67 23.25 -21.74
CA PHE A 175 1.58 24.67 -21.45
C PHE A 175 1.39 24.99 -19.96
N PHE A 176 0.88 24.04 -19.15
CA PHE A 176 0.56 24.29 -17.74
C PHE A 176 1.73 24.12 -16.79
N GLY A 177 2.89 23.63 -17.26
CA GLY A 177 4.16 23.60 -16.51
C GLY A 177 4.02 23.33 -15.01
N THR A 178 4.28 24.37 -14.21
CA THR A 178 4.13 24.38 -12.73
C THR A 178 2.96 25.24 -12.26
N ASP A 179 2.13 25.75 -13.17
CA ASP A 179 1.07 26.71 -12.87
C ASP A 179 -0.17 26.03 -12.25
N LEU A 180 -0.33 24.73 -12.50
CA LEU A 180 -1.41 23.92 -11.94
C LEU A 180 -0.86 22.70 -11.19
N PRO A 181 -1.55 22.25 -10.13
CA PRO A 181 -1.22 20.99 -9.46
C PRO A 181 -1.23 19.80 -10.43
N TYR A 182 -0.41 18.80 -10.13
CA TYR A 182 -0.16 17.65 -11.02
C TYR A 182 -1.44 16.94 -11.47
N GLY A 183 -2.42 16.77 -10.57
CA GLY A 183 -3.68 16.08 -10.88
C GLY A 183 -4.48 16.79 -11.98
N PHE A 184 -4.54 18.12 -11.94
CA PHE A 184 -5.25 18.92 -12.95
C PHE A 184 -4.59 18.85 -14.33
N VAL A 185 -3.27 18.72 -14.37
CA VAL A 185 -2.52 18.59 -15.64
C VAL A 185 -2.58 17.17 -16.18
N ASN A 186 -2.50 16.14 -15.33
CA ASN A 186 -2.33 14.75 -15.78
C ASN A 186 -3.59 13.90 -15.86
N ASP A 187 -4.63 14.24 -15.11
CA ASP A 187 -5.86 13.45 -15.04
C ASP A 187 -6.98 14.02 -15.92
N TYR A 188 -6.77 15.20 -16.51
CA TYR A 188 -7.73 15.88 -17.38
C TYR A 188 -7.18 16.14 -18.78
N SER A 189 -8.12 16.39 -19.70
CA SER A 189 -7.92 17.03 -20.99
C SER A 189 -8.46 18.45 -20.94
N HIS A 190 -7.73 19.39 -21.55
CA HIS A 190 -7.98 20.82 -21.42
C HIS A 190 -8.59 21.37 -22.71
N TRP A 191 -9.81 21.90 -22.62
CA TRP A 191 -10.55 22.39 -23.79
C TRP A 191 -10.83 23.89 -23.66
N PHE A 192 -10.17 24.68 -24.49
CA PHE A 192 -10.31 26.13 -24.54
C PHE A 192 -11.54 26.56 -25.34
N ASP A 193 -12.42 27.33 -24.73
CA ASP A 193 -13.51 28.02 -25.38
C ASP A 193 -13.12 29.47 -25.73
N CYS A 194 -13.07 29.77 -27.02
CA CYS A 194 -12.74 31.11 -27.51
C CYS A 194 -13.83 32.15 -27.20
N VAL A 195 -15.08 31.74 -26.98
CA VAL A 195 -16.20 32.67 -26.75
C VAL A 195 -16.24 33.11 -25.29
N SER A 196 -16.20 32.17 -24.35
CA SER A 196 -16.17 32.50 -22.92
C SER A 196 -14.78 32.84 -22.39
N ASN A 197 -13.72 32.57 -23.16
CA ASN A 197 -12.33 32.69 -22.74
C ASN A 197 -12.01 31.83 -21.50
N GLU A 198 -12.51 30.60 -21.50
CA GLU A 198 -12.38 29.63 -20.39
C GLU A 198 -11.73 28.33 -20.86
N ILE A 199 -11.01 27.65 -19.98
CA ILE A 199 -10.50 26.30 -20.19
C ILE A 199 -11.33 25.30 -19.37
N LEU A 200 -11.94 24.35 -20.06
CA LEU A 200 -12.76 23.29 -19.49
C LEU A 200 -11.90 22.05 -19.22
N PHE A 201 -11.98 21.51 -18.01
CA PHE A 201 -11.28 20.29 -17.60
C PHE A 201 -12.20 19.09 -17.79
N ARG A 202 -11.98 18.35 -18.86
CA ARG A 202 -12.72 17.11 -19.16
C ARG A 202 -11.89 15.89 -18.78
N PRO A 203 -12.51 14.70 -18.61
CA PRO A 203 -11.78 13.46 -18.46
C PRO A 203 -10.66 13.31 -19.48
N LYS A 204 -9.52 12.74 -19.06
CA LYS A 204 -8.34 12.55 -19.91
C LYS A 204 -8.64 11.73 -21.18
N SER A 205 -9.48 10.71 -21.05
CA SER A 205 -9.81 9.79 -22.13
C SER A 205 -11.11 10.19 -22.80
N PHE A 206 -11.10 10.27 -24.12
CA PHE A 206 -12.29 10.47 -24.93
C PHE A 206 -13.37 9.38 -24.73
N PHE A 207 -12.96 8.18 -24.31
CA PHE A 207 -13.85 7.05 -24.10
C PHE A 207 -14.49 7.02 -22.71
N ASP A 208 -14.17 7.98 -21.85
CA ASP A 208 -14.82 8.09 -20.56
C ASP A 208 -16.32 8.39 -20.77
N PRO A 209 -17.25 7.65 -20.12
CA PRO A 209 -18.69 7.92 -20.20
C PRO A 209 -19.04 9.37 -19.83
N ASN A 210 -18.26 9.99 -18.96
CA ASN A 210 -18.46 11.35 -18.48
C ASN A 210 -17.72 12.39 -19.33
N PHE A 211 -17.10 12.01 -20.45
CA PHE A 211 -16.34 12.94 -21.29
C PHE A 211 -17.21 14.12 -21.80
N VAL A 212 -18.49 13.84 -22.05
CA VAL A 212 -19.48 14.79 -22.59
C VAL A 212 -20.38 15.37 -21.50
N SER A 213 -20.31 14.83 -20.28
CA SER A 213 -21.08 15.28 -19.12
C SER A 213 -20.66 16.68 -18.67
N GLU A 214 -21.32 17.19 -17.62
CA GLU A 214 -20.97 18.45 -17.01
C GLU A 214 -19.49 18.46 -16.57
N VAL A 215 -18.82 19.55 -16.93
CA VAL A 215 -17.42 19.79 -16.63
C VAL A 215 -17.28 20.10 -15.15
N GLU A 216 -16.39 19.38 -14.46
CA GLU A 216 -16.18 19.52 -13.02
C GLU A 216 -15.38 20.79 -12.67
N TYR A 217 -14.35 21.12 -13.46
CA TYR A 217 -13.50 22.29 -13.23
C TYR A 217 -13.42 23.21 -14.45
N ILE A 218 -13.47 24.51 -14.21
CA ILE A 218 -13.34 25.55 -15.25
C ILE A 218 -12.31 26.58 -14.81
N LEU A 219 -11.35 26.86 -15.68
CA LEU A 219 -10.39 27.95 -15.51
C LEU A 219 -10.85 29.15 -16.34
N ASP A 220 -11.26 30.20 -15.68
CA ASP A 220 -11.57 31.49 -16.32
C ASP A 220 -10.25 32.24 -16.53
N LEU A 221 -9.90 32.54 -17.79
CA LEU A 221 -8.66 33.25 -18.12
C LEU A 221 -8.78 34.77 -17.97
N ASN A 222 -10.01 35.31 -17.83
CA ASN A 222 -10.20 36.74 -17.55
C ASN A 222 -9.82 37.05 -16.09
N GLU A 223 -10.28 36.19 -15.17
CA GLU A 223 -10.01 36.32 -13.73
C GLU A 223 -8.77 35.53 -13.28
N ASN A 224 -8.26 34.62 -14.12
CA ASN A 224 -7.20 33.63 -13.79
C ASN A 224 -7.55 32.75 -12.58
N VAL A 225 -8.80 32.28 -12.52
CA VAL A 225 -9.31 31.49 -11.39
C VAL A 225 -9.85 30.15 -11.88
N LEU A 226 -9.33 29.06 -11.31
CA LEU A 226 -9.90 27.72 -11.46
C LEU A 226 -11.04 27.52 -10.45
N THR A 227 -12.22 27.17 -10.93
CA THR A 227 -13.43 26.97 -10.11
C THR A 227 -14.00 25.57 -10.31
N GLU A 228 -14.32 24.91 -9.21
CA GLU A 228 -15.10 23.67 -9.15
C GLU A 228 -16.58 24.00 -9.31
N LYS A 229 -17.24 23.48 -10.35
CA LYS A 229 -18.63 23.84 -10.69
C LYS A 229 -19.65 23.32 -9.69
N SER A 230 -19.42 22.14 -9.12
CA SER A 230 -20.36 21.47 -8.21
C SER A 230 -20.54 22.24 -6.90
N THR A 231 -19.46 22.77 -6.34
CA THR A 231 -19.46 23.46 -5.04
C THR A 231 -19.21 24.97 -5.14
N GLY A 232 -18.75 25.46 -6.29
CA GLY A 232 -18.29 26.84 -6.45
C GLY A 232 -16.97 27.15 -5.74
N ARG A 233 -16.19 26.12 -5.38
CA ARG A 233 -14.89 26.30 -4.71
C ARG A 233 -13.86 26.80 -5.71
N LYS A 234 -13.01 27.73 -5.30
CA LYS A 234 -11.95 28.31 -6.14
C LYS A 234 -10.59 27.77 -5.70
N LEU A 235 -9.73 27.40 -6.65
CA LEU A 235 -8.38 26.95 -6.37
C LEU A 235 -7.50 28.16 -5.98
N LEU A 236 -6.73 27.98 -4.91
CA LEU A 236 -5.72 28.92 -4.45
C LEU A 236 -4.32 28.40 -4.77
N ASP A 237 -3.41 29.33 -5.03
CA ASP A 237 -2.00 29.00 -5.25
C ASP A 237 -1.32 28.58 -3.94
N VAL A 238 -0.79 27.35 -3.95
CA VAL A 238 -0.03 26.74 -2.85
C VAL A 238 1.33 27.43 -2.66
N HIS A 239 1.88 28.07 -3.70
CA HIS A 239 3.18 28.74 -3.70
C HIS A 239 3.15 30.16 -3.14
N GLY A 240 1.95 30.67 -2.80
CA GLY A 240 1.80 31.95 -2.11
C GLY A 240 2.56 31.99 -0.77
N GLY A 241 3.18 33.13 -0.47
CA GLY A 241 4.07 33.27 0.69
C GLY A 241 3.43 32.93 2.05
N ILE A 242 2.12 33.20 2.22
CA ILE A 242 1.35 32.88 3.43
C ILE A 242 1.18 31.36 3.57
N PHE A 243 0.78 30.69 2.49
CA PHE A 243 0.48 29.26 2.49
C PHE A 243 1.75 28.41 2.58
N ARG A 244 2.88 28.90 2.08
CA ARG A 244 4.16 28.18 2.19
C ARG A 244 4.55 27.87 3.64
N GLU A 245 4.32 28.79 4.57
CA GLU A 245 4.62 28.56 5.99
C GLU A 245 3.57 27.65 6.65
N ILE A 246 2.28 27.87 6.37
CA ILE A 246 1.17 27.07 6.93
C ILE A 246 1.22 25.61 6.45
N LEU A 247 1.59 25.38 5.20
CA LEU A 247 1.64 24.06 4.57
C LEU A 247 3.01 23.36 4.75
N LYS A 248 3.97 24.00 5.42
CA LYS A 248 5.28 23.42 5.71
C LYS A 248 5.19 22.05 6.40
N PRO A 249 4.27 21.78 7.35
CA PRO A 249 4.11 20.43 7.92
C PRO A 249 3.66 19.40 6.87
N MET A 250 2.88 19.81 5.87
CA MET A 250 2.32 18.94 4.84
C MET A 250 3.36 18.41 3.86
N SER A 251 4.47 19.14 3.67
CA SER A 251 5.63 18.66 2.89
C SER A 251 6.21 17.32 3.39
N ARG A 252 5.90 16.93 4.64
CA ARG A 252 6.33 15.65 5.21
C ARG A 252 5.46 14.47 4.77
N ILE A 253 4.20 14.70 4.38
CA ILE A 253 3.28 13.63 3.97
C ILE A 253 3.09 13.59 2.45
N GLU A 254 3.15 14.71 1.74
CA GLU A 254 2.93 14.81 0.30
C GLU A 254 3.74 15.97 -0.28
N ASP A 255 4.13 15.86 -1.56
CA ASP A 255 4.74 16.96 -2.29
C ASP A 255 3.71 18.07 -2.57
N SER A 256 4.15 19.33 -2.52
CA SER A 256 3.39 20.51 -2.92
C SER A 256 2.70 20.39 -4.28
N LEU A 257 3.28 19.66 -5.23
CA LEU A 257 2.71 19.44 -6.57
C LEU A 257 1.38 18.66 -6.55
N PHE A 258 1.11 17.90 -5.50
CA PHE A 258 -0.11 17.09 -5.36
C PHE A 258 -1.08 17.66 -4.30
N LEU A 259 -0.79 18.84 -3.76
CA LEU A 259 -1.66 19.53 -2.80
C LEU A 259 -2.68 20.38 -3.56
N HIS A 260 -3.96 20.23 -3.23
CA HIS A 260 -5.02 21.06 -3.77
C HIS A 260 -5.55 21.98 -2.67
N LEU A 261 -5.34 23.30 -2.81
CA LEU A 261 -5.85 24.28 -1.86
C LEU A 261 -7.08 24.97 -2.45
N PHE A 262 -8.21 24.89 -1.76
CA PHE A 262 -9.46 25.47 -2.19
C PHE A 262 -9.98 26.49 -1.19
N VAL A 263 -10.70 27.49 -1.70
CA VAL A 263 -11.52 28.39 -0.90
C VAL A 263 -12.99 28.26 -1.31
N ASN A 264 -13.89 28.28 -0.34
CA ASN A 264 -15.33 28.23 -0.61
C ASN A 264 -15.82 29.48 -1.37
N ALA A 265 -16.99 29.39 -1.99
CA ALA A 265 -17.60 30.47 -2.77
C ALA A 265 -17.80 31.76 -1.95
N THR A 266 -18.07 31.64 -0.65
CA THR A 266 -18.22 32.77 0.28
C THR A 266 -16.89 33.38 0.75
N MET A 267 -15.75 32.76 0.39
CA MET A 267 -14.40 33.11 0.82
C MET A 267 -14.10 32.95 2.32
N ASP A 268 -14.94 32.21 3.06
CA ASP A 268 -14.81 32.09 4.53
C ASP A 268 -14.04 30.85 4.99
N GLU A 269 -14.04 29.78 4.20
CA GLU A 269 -13.41 28.50 4.55
C GLU A 269 -12.36 28.12 3.51
N ILE A 270 -11.16 27.81 3.99
CA ILE A 270 -10.06 27.29 3.18
C ILE A 270 -9.87 25.81 3.50
N THR A 271 -9.92 24.96 2.47
CA THR A 271 -9.74 23.51 2.58
C THR A 271 -8.52 23.07 1.78
N LEU A 272 -7.72 22.18 2.37
CA LEU A 272 -6.58 21.56 1.73
C LEU A 272 -6.89 20.08 1.52
N ASP A 273 -6.88 19.66 0.26
CA ASP A 273 -7.16 18.30 -0.15
C ASP A 273 -5.87 17.61 -0.61
N LEU A 274 -5.67 16.37 -0.19
CA LEU A 274 -4.59 15.46 -0.61
C LEU A 274 -5.21 14.30 -1.39
N PRO A 275 -5.48 14.45 -2.70
CA PRO A 275 -6.30 13.51 -3.47
C PRO A 275 -5.73 12.09 -3.51
N ARG A 276 -4.40 11.95 -3.52
CA ARG A 276 -3.70 10.66 -3.58
C ARG A 276 -3.90 9.81 -2.32
N LYS A 277 -4.13 10.45 -1.18
CA LYS A 277 -4.28 9.82 0.13
C LYS A 277 -5.73 9.87 0.63
N GLY A 278 -6.61 10.62 -0.04
CA GLY A 278 -7.99 10.82 0.40
C GLY A 278 -8.09 11.53 1.75
N LEU A 279 -7.13 12.43 2.04
CA LEU A 279 -7.10 13.21 3.28
C LEU A 279 -7.52 14.65 3.00
N HIS A 280 -8.35 15.21 3.88
CA HIS A 280 -8.87 16.57 3.76
C HIS A 280 -8.62 17.34 5.05
N PHE A 281 -8.19 18.57 4.91
CA PHE A 281 -7.89 19.45 6.04
C PHE A 281 -8.65 20.78 5.87
N THR A 282 -9.11 21.35 6.98
CA THR A 282 -9.64 22.71 7.03
C THR A 282 -8.63 23.60 7.73
N LEU A 283 -8.40 24.79 7.19
CA LEU A 283 -7.60 25.82 7.83
C LEU A 283 -8.45 26.55 8.87
N MET A 284 -8.10 26.37 10.15
CA MET A 284 -8.79 26.98 11.27
C MET A 284 -8.08 28.27 11.66
N GLU A 285 -8.86 29.36 11.83
CA GLU A 285 -8.37 30.68 12.28
C GLU A 285 -7.16 31.20 11.48
N TYR A 286 -7.01 30.78 10.23
CA TYR A 286 -5.87 31.09 9.36
C TYR A 286 -4.49 30.71 9.95
N LYS A 287 -4.45 29.79 10.92
CA LYS A 287 -3.24 29.51 11.70
C LYS A 287 -2.84 28.05 11.74
N TYR A 288 -3.79 27.13 11.86
CA TYR A 288 -3.49 25.71 11.98
C TYR A 288 -4.45 24.86 11.15
N LEU A 289 -3.96 23.70 10.72
CA LEU A 289 -4.71 22.76 9.91
C LEU A 289 -5.38 21.72 10.80
N LYS A 290 -6.63 21.40 10.50
CA LYS A 290 -7.40 20.36 11.19
C LYS A 290 -7.87 19.32 10.19
N SER A 291 -7.58 18.04 10.44
CA SER A 291 -8.04 16.93 9.59
C SER A 291 -9.53 16.70 9.76
N LYS A 292 -10.24 16.49 8.64
CA LYS A 292 -11.68 16.15 8.63
C LYS A 292 -11.93 14.69 9.00
N GLU A 293 -11.04 13.78 8.64
CA GLU A 293 -11.19 12.34 8.88
C GLU A 293 -10.95 11.98 10.34
N PHE A 294 -9.95 12.60 10.97
CA PHE A 294 -9.55 12.29 12.35
C PHE A 294 -10.11 13.29 13.38
N ASP A 295 -10.66 14.43 12.95
CA ASP A 295 -11.09 15.54 13.82
C ASP A 295 -9.97 16.08 14.74
N MET A 296 -8.72 16.06 14.26
CA MET A 296 -7.51 16.40 15.02
C MET A 296 -6.69 17.50 14.36
N ASN A 297 -5.97 18.28 15.17
CA ASN A 297 -5.13 19.39 14.72
C ASN A 297 -3.73 18.89 14.30
N VAL A 298 -3.16 19.47 13.26
CA VAL A 298 -1.80 19.17 12.80
C VAL A 298 -0.78 19.87 13.70
N VAL A 299 0.17 19.11 14.22
CA VAL A 299 1.25 19.60 15.09
C VAL A 299 2.52 19.82 14.28
N GLU A 300 3.07 21.02 14.33
CA GLU A 300 4.35 21.34 13.66
C GLU A 300 5.52 20.50 14.20
N HIS A 301 5.55 20.31 15.53
CA HIS A 301 6.60 19.60 16.23
C HIS A 301 6.28 18.12 16.36
N CYS A 302 6.72 17.32 15.39
CA CYS A 302 6.42 15.89 15.34
C CYS A 302 7.32 15.00 16.22
N ASN A 303 7.83 15.53 17.33
CA ASN A 303 8.61 14.72 18.26
C ASN A 303 7.67 13.82 19.08
N ILE A 304 7.61 12.55 18.71
CA ILE A 304 6.84 11.50 19.39
C ILE A 304 7.71 10.66 20.35
N GLY A 305 8.99 10.99 20.52
CA GLY A 305 9.91 10.26 21.41
C GLY A 305 10.43 8.92 20.87
N THR A 306 10.09 8.58 19.63
CA THR A 306 10.61 7.42 18.88
C THR A 306 10.64 7.75 17.38
N LEU A 307 11.11 6.83 16.53
CA LEU A 307 11.32 7.03 15.10
C LEU A 307 12.18 8.28 14.79
N ILE A 308 13.23 8.48 15.60
CA ILE A 308 14.09 9.67 15.51
C ILE A 308 14.78 9.70 14.15
N GLY A 309 14.66 10.84 13.46
CA GLY A 309 15.20 11.02 12.12
C GLY A 309 14.22 10.71 10.99
N LEU A 310 13.01 10.24 11.29
CA LEU A 310 11.94 10.10 10.29
C LEU A 310 11.50 11.48 9.78
N ARG A 311 11.72 11.73 8.49
CA ARG A 311 11.34 12.99 7.82
C ARG A 311 9.93 12.95 7.25
N SER A 312 9.41 11.77 6.92
CA SER A 312 8.10 11.63 6.32
C SER A 312 7.02 11.28 7.34
N GLY A 313 5.91 12.01 7.30
CA GLY A 313 4.75 11.84 8.16
C GLY A 313 4.36 13.10 8.94
N ILE A 314 3.11 13.16 9.38
CA ILE A 314 2.57 14.29 10.16
C ILE A 314 1.96 13.77 11.46
N VAL A 315 2.03 14.58 12.52
CA VAL A 315 1.41 14.26 13.81
C VAL A 315 0.13 15.05 13.95
N LEU A 316 -0.93 14.36 14.32
CA LEU A 316 -2.23 14.89 14.65
C LEU A 316 -2.43 14.84 16.17
N GLU A 317 -3.01 15.88 16.75
CA GLU A 317 -3.31 16.00 18.18
C GLU A 317 -4.77 16.40 18.40
N SER A 318 -5.45 15.65 19.27
CA SER A 318 -6.82 15.92 19.71
C SER A 318 -6.82 16.93 20.86
N LYS A 319 -7.98 17.55 21.11
CA LYS A 319 -8.21 18.39 22.30
C LYS A 319 -7.90 17.68 23.61
N ASN A 320 -8.03 16.35 23.64
CA ASN A 320 -7.74 15.51 24.81
C ASN A 320 -6.25 15.09 24.91
N CYS A 321 -5.35 15.72 24.14
CA CYS A 321 -3.92 15.38 24.04
C CYS A 321 -3.64 13.95 23.55
N GLU A 322 -4.62 13.29 22.93
CA GLU A 322 -4.37 12.07 22.16
C GLU A 322 -3.60 12.43 20.89
N ARG A 323 -2.62 11.60 20.52
CA ARG A 323 -1.77 11.84 19.34
C ARG A 323 -1.78 10.66 18.40
N ILE A 324 -1.83 10.96 17.11
CA ILE A 324 -1.74 9.98 16.01
C ILE A 324 -0.68 10.47 15.05
N ILE A 325 0.19 9.57 14.58
CA ILE A 325 1.13 9.87 13.49
C ILE A 325 0.65 9.21 12.21
N LEU A 326 0.49 10.00 11.14
CA LEU A 326 0.20 9.53 9.79
C LEU A 326 1.51 9.42 9.04
N VAL A 327 1.84 8.21 8.55
CA VAL A 327 3.08 7.95 7.82
C VAL A 327 2.74 7.40 6.43
N PRO A 328 3.22 8.03 5.33
CA PRO A 328 3.02 7.49 3.99
C PRO A 328 3.74 6.14 3.83
N CYS A 329 3.17 5.25 3.02
CA CYS A 329 3.80 3.98 2.65
C CYS A 329 4.55 4.18 1.34
N GLY A 330 5.82 3.78 1.27
CA GLY A 330 6.62 3.93 0.05
C GLY A 330 8.02 3.38 0.23
N ALA A 331 8.88 3.67 -0.75
CA ALA A 331 10.28 3.26 -0.71
C ALA A 331 11.06 4.12 0.31
N LEU A 332 11.87 3.47 1.14
CA LEU A 332 12.68 4.16 2.16
C LEU A 332 14.02 4.58 1.58
N HIS A 333 14.31 5.87 1.67
CA HIS A 333 15.62 6.43 1.40
C HIS A 333 16.28 6.86 2.71
N VAL A 334 17.40 6.22 3.02
CA VAL A 334 18.14 6.45 4.26
C VAL A 334 19.42 7.20 3.96
N SER A 335 19.59 8.38 4.56
CA SER A 335 20.80 9.20 4.43
C SER A 335 21.44 9.44 5.80
N ARG A 336 22.77 9.46 5.86
CA ARG A 336 23.51 9.75 7.10
C ARG A 336 23.85 11.24 7.13
N LYS A 337 23.39 11.98 8.15
CA LYS A 337 23.90 13.33 8.42
C LYS A 337 25.05 13.25 9.41
N ASN A 338 26.18 13.86 9.03
CA ASN A 338 27.41 13.87 9.83
C ASN A 338 27.27 14.64 11.15
N GLU A 339 26.28 15.52 11.29
CA GLU A 339 26.17 16.48 12.41
C GLU A 339 25.39 15.97 13.63
N THR A 340 24.46 15.01 13.45
CA THR A 340 23.50 14.63 14.53
C THR A 340 23.64 13.17 14.99
N GLY A 341 24.51 12.38 14.38
CA GLY A 341 24.68 10.95 14.67
C GLY A 341 23.50 10.05 14.29
N HIS A 342 22.30 10.60 14.09
CA HIS A 342 21.11 9.87 13.65
C HIS A 342 20.97 9.81 12.12
N GLN A 343 20.45 8.68 11.63
CA GLN A 343 20.09 8.49 10.23
C GLN A 343 18.82 9.28 9.91
N GLN A 344 18.72 9.83 8.71
CA GLN A 344 17.51 10.46 8.20
C GLN A 344 16.80 9.50 7.27
N VAL A 345 15.54 9.23 7.60
CA VAL A 345 14.70 8.31 6.84
C VAL A 345 13.62 9.12 6.16
N GLN A 346 13.62 9.11 4.83
CA GLN A 346 12.59 9.73 4.00
C GLN A 346 11.87 8.66 3.19
N ILE A 347 10.56 8.78 3.09
CA ILE A 347 9.72 7.91 2.28
C ILE A 347 9.47 8.62 0.95
N ILE A 348 9.77 7.93 -0.15
CA ILE A 348 9.59 8.43 -1.51
C ILE A 348 8.49 7.61 -2.18
N ASN A 349 7.50 8.32 -2.72
CA ASN A 349 6.43 7.77 -3.54
C ASN A 349 6.67 8.12 -5.01
N SER A 350 6.30 7.22 -5.91
CA SER A 350 6.38 7.52 -7.34
C SER A 350 5.28 8.48 -7.75
N ASP A 351 5.52 9.42 -8.66
CA ASP A 351 4.51 10.40 -9.10
C ASP A 351 3.25 9.74 -9.67
N ARG A 352 3.41 8.57 -10.31
CA ARG A 352 2.32 7.79 -10.92
C ARG A 352 1.58 6.88 -9.95
N GLU A 353 2.01 6.79 -8.69
CA GLU A 353 1.42 5.90 -7.70
C GLU A 353 0.09 6.50 -7.19
N TYR A 354 -1.03 5.82 -7.45
CA TYR A 354 -2.36 6.21 -6.98
C TYR A 354 -3.22 4.97 -6.70
N PRO A 355 -3.90 4.87 -5.54
CA PRO A 355 -3.78 5.74 -4.37
C PRO A 355 -2.47 5.48 -3.60
N VAL A 356 -1.92 6.52 -2.95
CA VAL A 356 -0.80 6.38 -2.03
C VAL A 356 -1.33 5.95 -0.67
N LYS A 357 -0.94 4.77 -0.23
CA LYS A 357 -1.33 4.27 1.10
C LYS A 357 -0.59 5.03 2.19
N TYR A 358 -1.22 5.17 3.34
CA TYR A 358 -0.62 5.64 4.57
C TYR A 358 -1.06 4.75 5.72
N PHE A 359 -0.31 4.76 6.81
CA PHE A 359 -0.69 4.12 8.07
C PHE A 359 -0.85 5.17 9.16
N ALA A 360 -1.88 5.00 9.97
CA ALA A 360 -2.08 5.76 11.20
C ALA A 360 -1.57 4.94 12.40
N TYR A 361 -0.68 5.54 13.19
CA TYR A 361 -0.21 4.94 14.44
C TYR A 361 -0.63 5.82 15.63
N ARG A 362 -1.36 5.24 16.57
CA ARG A 362 -1.74 5.90 17.81
C ARG A 362 -0.53 5.95 18.75
N VAL A 363 -0.26 7.12 19.32
CA VAL A 363 0.82 7.32 20.29
C VAL A 363 0.26 7.07 21.68
N ASN A 364 0.63 5.94 22.28
CA ASN A 364 0.29 5.64 23.66
C ASN A 364 1.34 6.29 24.58
N ASN A 365 1.02 7.47 25.12
CA ASN A 365 1.94 8.21 26.01
C ASN A 365 2.16 7.52 27.37
N LEU A 366 1.28 6.61 27.78
CA LEU A 366 1.42 5.87 29.05
C LEU A 366 2.41 4.72 28.89
N LEU A 367 2.27 3.94 27.82
CA LEU A 367 3.14 2.82 27.49
C LEU A 367 4.35 3.20 26.62
N TRP A 368 4.40 4.46 26.15
CA TRP A 368 5.40 4.99 25.22
C TRP A 368 5.56 4.13 23.97
N GLN A 369 4.44 3.65 23.45
CA GLN A 369 4.37 2.74 22.31
C GLN A 369 3.60 3.36 21.16
N LEU A 370 3.98 3.00 19.93
CA LEU A 370 3.18 3.22 18.74
C LEU A 370 2.28 2.00 18.49
N GLU A 371 0.98 2.23 18.47
CA GLU A 371 -0.04 1.22 18.20
C GLU A 371 -0.52 1.40 16.77
N GLY A 372 -0.22 0.42 15.91
CA GLY A 372 -0.76 0.39 14.55
C GLY A 372 -2.18 -0.16 14.51
N GLU A 373 -2.88 0.10 13.42
CA GLU A 373 -4.14 -0.55 13.09
C GLU A 373 -4.03 -2.10 13.12
N ASP A 374 -5.17 -2.79 13.21
CA ASP A 374 -5.29 -4.26 13.21
C ASP A 374 -4.95 -4.90 11.84
N ASN A 375 -3.90 -4.43 11.19
CA ASN A 375 -3.40 -4.88 9.91
C ASN A 375 -1.92 -5.27 10.04
N LEU A 376 -1.59 -6.51 9.63
CA LEU A 376 -0.22 -7.01 9.62
C LEU A 376 0.74 -6.10 8.84
N SER A 377 0.29 -5.49 7.73
CA SER A 377 1.12 -4.57 6.95
C SER A 377 1.52 -3.32 7.73
N SER A 378 0.63 -2.80 8.59
CA SER A 378 0.90 -1.65 9.45
C SER A 378 2.00 -1.99 10.45
N TRP A 379 1.88 -3.13 11.15
CA TRP A 379 2.88 -3.59 12.11
C TRP A 379 4.24 -3.91 11.47
N LEU A 380 4.25 -4.53 10.28
CA LEU A 380 5.49 -4.81 9.55
C LEU A 380 6.17 -3.53 9.07
N PHE A 381 5.40 -2.55 8.61
CA PHE A 381 5.95 -1.26 8.19
C PHE A 381 6.49 -0.48 9.39
N LEU A 382 5.79 -0.49 10.53
CA LEU A 382 6.28 0.10 11.77
C LEU A 382 7.60 -0.54 12.23
N ALA A 383 7.70 -1.87 12.17
CA ALA A 383 8.94 -2.58 12.49
C ALA A 383 10.10 -2.18 11.57
N LEU A 384 9.83 -2.02 10.27
CA LEU A 384 10.80 -1.53 9.29
C LEU A 384 11.22 -0.08 9.57
N LEU A 385 10.28 0.79 9.96
CA LEU A 385 10.60 2.16 10.37
C LEU A 385 11.49 2.17 11.60
N HIS A 386 11.22 1.34 12.62
CA HIS A 386 12.08 1.21 13.79
C HIS A 386 13.48 0.69 13.43
N ALA A 387 13.58 -0.30 12.54
CA ALA A 387 14.87 -0.85 12.12
C ALA A 387 15.73 0.16 11.32
N THR A 388 15.09 1.08 10.61
CA THR A 388 15.80 2.10 9.80
C THR A 388 16.07 3.39 10.57
N THR A 389 15.25 3.71 11.56
CA THR A 389 15.44 4.88 12.44
C THR A 389 16.28 4.55 13.68
N SER A 390 16.49 3.26 14.00
CA SER A 390 17.35 2.86 15.11
C SER A 390 18.78 3.35 14.93
N SER A 391 19.29 4.04 15.95
CA SER A 391 20.65 4.55 16.00
C SER A 391 21.37 4.05 17.24
N VAL A 392 22.69 4.17 17.23
CA VAL A 392 23.58 3.99 18.40
C VAL A 392 23.62 5.27 19.23
N VAL A 393 22.57 6.09 19.18
CA VAL A 393 22.39 7.26 20.05
C VAL A 393 21.12 7.00 20.84
N GLU A 394 21.20 7.21 22.17
CA GLU A 394 20.14 6.91 23.12
C GLU A 394 18.81 7.62 22.74
N ASP A 395 17.72 6.85 22.68
CA ASP A 395 16.39 7.42 22.49
C ASP A 395 15.93 8.14 23.78
N PRO A 396 15.48 9.40 23.73
CA PRO A 396 15.08 10.16 24.92
C PRO A 396 13.94 9.54 25.74
N SER A 397 13.19 8.59 25.16
CA SER A 397 12.09 7.88 25.81
C SER A 397 12.56 6.73 26.71
N GLN A 398 13.61 5.99 26.31
CA GLN A 398 14.11 4.84 27.09
C GLN A 398 14.74 5.29 28.41
N ASP A 399 15.53 6.37 28.38
CA ASP A 399 16.14 6.95 29.59
C ASP A 399 15.10 7.45 30.59
N LYS A 400 14.03 8.09 30.11
CA LYS A 400 12.95 8.58 30.98
C LYS A 400 12.19 7.44 31.65
N GLN A 401 12.04 6.29 31.00
CA GLN A 401 11.42 5.11 31.60
C GLN A 401 12.32 4.49 32.67
N ALA A 402 13.60 4.28 32.36
CA ALA A 402 14.57 3.71 33.30
C ALA A 402 14.74 4.56 34.58
N GLN A 403 14.59 5.89 34.49
CA GLN A 403 14.66 6.79 35.65
C GLN A 403 13.35 6.89 36.47
N ARG A 404 12.20 6.52 35.89
CA ARG A 404 10.90 6.62 36.56
C ARG A 404 10.44 5.30 37.18
N LEU A 405 10.73 4.17 36.55
CA LEU A 405 10.39 2.83 37.07
C LEU A 405 10.88 2.57 38.52
N PRO A 406 12.10 2.98 38.92
CA PRO A 406 12.59 2.78 40.28
C PRO A 406 11.74 3.50 41.33
N LYS A 407 11.15 4.64 40.99
CA LYS A 407 10.33 5.45 41.90
C LYS A 407 8.99 4.79 42.25
N LEU A 408 8.60 3.75 41.50
CA LEU A 408 7.41 2.94 41.76
C LEU A 408 7.71 1.76 42.71
N SER A 409 8.96 1.59 43.15
CA SER A 409 9.36 0.56 44.12
C SER A 409 9.53 1.16 45.52
N PRO A 410 9.28 0.37 46.58
CA PRO A 410 9.65 0.75 47.93
C PRO A 410 11.17 0.95 48.03
N THR A 411 11.62 1.98 48.75
CA THR A 411 13.04 2.10 49.10
C THR A 411 13.30 1.32 50.39
N ARG A 412 14.33 0.47 50.36
CA ARG A 412 14.69 -0.42 51.47
C ARG A 412 16.13 -0.18 51.88
N GLU A 413 16.34 0.06 53.16
CA GLU A 413 17.66 0.36 53.73
C GLU A 413 17.87 -0.38 55.04
N TYR A 414 19.12 -0.67 55.39
CA TYR A 414 19.45 -1.25 56.68
C TYR A 414 19.33 -0.22 57.79
N TYR A 415 18.84 -0.66 58.95
CA TYR A 415 18.79 0.15 60.15
C TYR A 415 19.42 -0.61 61.34
N PRO A 416 20.33 0.00 62.10
CA PRO A 416 21.12 1.19 61.75
C PRO A 416 21.93 0.97 60.45
N TYR A 417 22.22 2.03 59.69
CA TYR A 417 22.84 1.95 58.35
C TYR A 417 24.16 1.15 58.27
N HIS A 418 24.88 1.05 59.39
CA HIS A 418 26.17 0.35 59.51
C HIS A 418 26.03 -1.11 59.98
N LEU A 419 24.82 -1.57 60.27
CA LEU A 419 24.51 -2.90 60.79
C LEU A 419 23.49 -3.58 59.88
N HIS A 420 23.82 -4.77 59.38
CA HIS A 420 22.95 -5.56 58.51
C HIS A 420 21.89 -6.36 59.29
N GLU A 421 21.29 -5.75 60.33
CA GLU A 421 20.45 -6.44 61.32
C GLU A 421 18.96 -6.18 61.16
N MET A 422 18.54 -4.92 60.93
CA MET A 422 17.14 -4.57 60.69
C MET A 422 16.97 -3.85 59.35
N GLU A 423 15.74 -3.82 58.85
CA GLU A 423 15.37 -3.19 57.58
C GLU A 423 14.29 -2.14 57.80
N ASN A 424 14.49 -0.95 57.24
CA ASN A 424 13.45 0.06 57.08
C ASN A 424 12.96 0.06 55.63
N ALA A 425 11.64 -0.03 55.45
CA ALA A 425 10.99 0.05 54.15
C ALA A 425 10.15 1.33 54.06
N THR A 426 10.48 2.20 53.13
CA THR A 426 9.73 3.43 52.84
C THR A 426 8.95 3.25 51.55
N TRP A 427 7.64 3.35 51.64
CA TRP A 427 6.75 3.19 50.50
C TRP A 427 6.59 4.51 49.74
N PRO A 428 6.44 4.48 48.40
CA PRO A 428 6.23 5.70 47.63
C PRO A 428 4.93 6.41 48.04
N ALA A 429 4.98 7.72 48.24
CA ALA A 429 3.81 8.50 48.63
C ALA A 429 2.82 8.74 47.47
N ASP A 430 3.33 8.73 46.22
CA ASP A 430 2.57 9.10 45.02
C ASP A 430 1.67 7.97 44.49
N ILE A 431 1.82 6.74 45.00
CA ILE A 431 1.04 5.58 44.58
C ILE A 431 0.55 4.74 45.78
N PRO A 432 -0.62 4.09 45.68
CA PRO A 432 -1.07 3.17 46.72
C PRO A 432 -0.05 2.04 46.96
N SER A 433 0.11 1.64 48.22
CA SER A 433 1.06 0.57 48.60
C SER A 433 0.80 -0.77 47.90
N MET A 434 -0.42 -1.02 47.41
CA MET A 434 -0.77 -2.19 46.60
C MET A 434 -0.25 -2.13 45.16
N ALA A 435 0.00 -0.94 44.62
CA ALA A 435 0.51 -0.72 43.27
C ALA A 435 2.05 -0.62 43.24
N ALA A 436 2.67 -0.30 44.37
CA ALA A 436 4.12 -0.32 44.52
C ALA A 436 4.65 -1.75 44.62
N HIS A 437 5.71 -2.07 43.88
CA HIS A 437 6.30 -3.42 43.89
C HIS A 437 7.81 -3.37 43.74
N ASP A 438 8.52 -4.20 44.52
CA ASP A 438 9.97 -4.38 44.45
C ASP A 438 10.47 -4.89 43.08
N ALA A 439 9.57 -5.29 42.17
CA ALA A 439 9.95 -5.79 40.85
C ALA A 439 10.41 -4.67 39.93
N PHE A 440 9.86 -3.46 40.07
CA PHE A 440 10.13 -2.37 39.13
C PHE A 440 11.58 -1.90 39.21
N ILE A 441 12.16 -1.84 40.42
CA ILE A 441 13.56 -1.47 40.61
C ILE A 441 14.53 -2.54 40.09
N ILE A 442 14.16 -3.83 40.20
CA ILE A 442 14.94 -4.95 39.66
C ILE A 442 14.90 -4.96 38.11
N ILE A 443 13.74 -4.66 37.52
CA ILE A 443 13.60 -4.57 36.07
C ILE A 443 14.38 -3.34 35.56
N ALA A 444 14.24 -2.20 36.24
CA ALA A 444 14.95 -0.98 35.87
C ALA A 444 16.47 -1.13 36.00
N SER A 445 16.96 -1.81 37.05
CA SER A 445 18.40 -2.10 37.19
C SER A 445 18.90 -2.98 36.05
N LYS A 446 18.17 -4.02 35.66
CA LYS A 446 18.52 -4.87 34.50
C LYS A 446 18.50 -4.11 33.18
N ILE A 447 17.52 -3.23 32.96
CA ILE A 447 17.48 -2.37 31.76
C ILE A 447 18.70 -1.46 31.72
N TYR A 448 19.05 -0.85 32.86
CA TYR A 448 20.22 0.01 32.97
C TYR A 448 21.53 -0.75 32.77
N GLU A 449 21.70 -1.92 33.40
CA GLU A 449 22.85 -2.81 33.21
C GLU A 449 22.99 -3.24 31.75
N HIS A 450 21.87 -3.58 31.10
CA HIS A 450 21.87 -3.93 29.68
C HIS A 450 22.28 -2.74 28.82
N SER A 451 21.75 -1.54 29.08
CA SER A 451 22.18 -0.31 28.40
C SER A 451 23.69 -0.05 28.58
N GLN A 452 24.19 -0.15 29.81
CA GLN A 452 25.62 -0.02 30.11
C GLN A 452 26.47 -1.09 29.42
N SER A 453 25.98 -2.32 29.29
CA SER A 453 26.69 -3.39 28.56
C SER A 453 26.85 -3.08 27.07
N LEU A 454 25.99 -2.22 26.52
CA LEU A 454 26.05 -1.76 25.13
C LEU A 454 26.91 -0.50 24.97
N SER A 455 27.41 0.11 26.06
CA SER A 455 28.18 1.36 26.05
C SER A 455 29.42 1.34 25.14
N PHE A 456 30.01 0.16 24.88
CA PHE A 456 31.15 0.02 23.95
C PHE A 456 30.80 0.35 22.49
N LEU A 457 29.51 0.34 22.13
CA LEU A 457 29.03 0.72 20.81
C LEU A 457 29.01 2.25 20.62
N TYR A 458 29.10 3.03 21.70
CA TYR A 458 28.96 4.48 21.70
C TYR A 458 30.35 5.15 21.82
N PRO A 459 30.68 6.14 20.97
CA PRO A 459 31.90 6.94 21.15
C PRO A 459 31.75 7.78 22.43
N GLN A 460 32.52 7.45 23.46
CA GLN A 460 32.41 8.12 24.76
C GLN A 460 32.82 9.60 24.64
N PRO A 461 32.01 10.57 25.12
CA PRO A 461 32.47 11.94 25.26
C PRO A 461 33.61 11.98 26.28
N MET A 462 34.66 12.76 25.99
CA MET A 462 35.72 13.07 26.94
C MET A 462 35.14 13.90 28.11
N LYS A 463 34.56 13.22 29.10
CA LYS A 463 34.32 13.73 30.46
C LYS A 463 33.98 12.54 31.35
N ASP A 464 34.98 12.09 32.10
CA ASP A 464 34.91 11.13 33.19
C ASP A 464 34.10 11.70 34.38
N GLU A 465 32.79 11.85 34.22
CA GLU A 465 31.88 11.87 35.36
C GLU A 465 31.22 10.50 35.43
N LYS A 466 31.77 9.63 36.28
CA LYS A 466 31.07 8.41 36.73
C LYS A 466 29.77 8.85 37.40
N LYS A 467 28.68 8.96 36.63
CA LYS A 467 27.33 9.11 37.19
C LYS A 467 27.10 7.90 38.08
N GLN A 468 26.89 8.14 39.37
CA GLN A 468 26.46 7.08 40.28
C GLN A 468 25.18 6.46 39.71
N PRO A 469 25.03 5.12 39.76
CA PRO A 469 23.83 4.47 39.27
C PRO A 469 22.61 5.08 39.98
N PRO A 470 21.49 5.32 39.28
CA PRO A 470 20.28 5.92 39.85
C PRO A 470 19.53 4.97 40.81
N PHE A 471 20.21 3.92 41.29
CA PHE A 471 19.65 2.85 42.11
C PHE A 471 20.33 2.84 43.49
N PRO A 472 19.58 2.58 44.57
CA PRO A 472 20.12 2.49 45.91
C PRO A 472 21.15 1.36 46.02
N HIS A 473 22.19 1.56 46.84
CA HIS A 473 23.24 0.57 47.10
C HIS A 473 22.72 -0.77 47.65
N SER A 474 21.50 -0.79 48.16
CA SER A 474 20.81 -1.91 48.79
C SER A 474 19.82 -2.65 47.87
N LEU A 475 20.06 -2.71 46.54
CA LEU A 475 19.19 -3.43 45.59
C LEU A 475 18.86 -4.87 46.05
N PHE A 476 19.81 -5.54 46.71
CA PHE A 476 19.63 -6.87 47.29
C PHE A 476 18.46 -6.95 48.29
N LEU A 477 18.15 -5.89 49.05
CA LEU A 477 17.00 -5.87 49.95
C LEU A 477 15.68 -5.90 49.19
N ASN A 478 15.59 -5.17 48.07
CA ASN A 478 14.44 -5.21 47.17
C ASN A 478 14.32 -6.59 46.49
N GLU A 479 15.42 -7.19 46.03
CA GLU A 479 15.42 -8.56 45.49
C GLU A 479 14.95 -9.58 46.53
N ARG A 480 15.47 -9.50 47.76
CA ARG A 480 15.06 -10.36 48.88
C ARG A 480 13.56 -10.22 49.15
N ALA A 481 13.05 -9.00 49.24
CA ALA A 481 11.64 -8.75 49.46
C ALA A 481 10.76 -9.21 48.28
N TYR A 482 11.23 -9.03 47.04
CA TYR A 482 10.59 -9.52 45.82
C TYR A 482 10.46 -11.05 45.83
N PHE A 483 11.54 -11.77 46.12
CA PHE A 483 11.49 -13.24 46.18
C PHE A 483 10.66 -13.74 47.36
N GLN A 484 10.62 -13.02 48.49
CA GLN A 484 9.73 -13.31 49.61
C GLN A 484 8.25 -13.05 49.27
N SER A 485 7.93 -12.04 48.47
CA SER A 485 6.56 -11.69 48.08
C SER A 485 6.06 -12.55 46.91
N ILE A 486 6.95 -13.01 46.02
CA ILE A 486 6.65 -13.98 44.95
C ILE A 486 6.02 -15.26 45.52
N ASN A 487 6.46 -15.66 46.72
CA ASN A 487 5.93 -16.83 47.43
C ASN A 487 4.56 -16.57 48.09
N LYS A 488 4.11 -15.31 48.15
CA LYS A 488 2.83 -14.90 48.76
C LYS A 488 1.72 -14.64 47.73
N TYR A 489 2.07 -14.33 46.48
CA TYR A 489 1.14 -13.93 45.41
C TYR A 489 1.02 -14.95 44.28
N ASN A 490 1.17 -16.25 44.56
CA ASN A 490 0.80 -17.30 43.62
C ASN A 490 -0.58 -17.88 43.98
N SER A 491 -1.49 -17.85 43.00
CA SER A 491 -2.94 -17.91 43.16
C SER A 491 -3.56 -19.29 43.42
N ASN A 492 -2.76 -20.31 43.73
CA ASN A 492 -3.29 -21.63 44.09
C ASN A 492 -2.41 -22.30 45.14
N ALA A 493 -3.06 -22.69 46.22
CA ALA A 493 -2.53 -23.53 47.30
C ALA A 493 -1.46 -24.53 46.83
N TRP A 494 -0.27 -24.44 47.41
CA TRP A 494 0.54 -25.63 47.65
C TRP A 494 0.42 -25.97 49.13
N LEU A 495 -0.55 -26.84 49.40
CA LEU A 495 -0.57 -27.66 50.60
C LEU A 495 0.56 -28.69 50.51
N SER A 496 1.38 -28.72 51.57
CA SER A 496 2.40 -29.71 51.95
C SER A 496 3.68 -29.72 51.09
N CYS A 497 4.90 -29.59 51.64
CA CYS A 497 5.36 -30.10 52.94
C CYS A 497 6.12 -29.05 53.78
N ASP A 498 5.66 -28.88 55.01
CA ASP A 498 6.42 -29.03 56.26
C ASP A 498 7.80 -28.36 56.32
N ASN A 499 7.80 -27.07 56.68
CA ASN A 499 8.43 -26.55 57.89
C ASN A 499 8.07 -25.07 58.02
N TYR A 500 7.80 -24.62 59.25
CA TYR A 500 7.31 -23.29 59.64
C TYR A 500 5.79 -23.14 59.69
N SER A 501 5.27 -23.55 60.83
CA SER A 501 3.93 -23.28 61.34
C SER A 501 3.58 -21.79 61.34
N THR A 502 2.44 -21.44 60.76
CA THR A 502 1.46 -20.53 61.38
C THR A 502 0.08 -20.84 60.81
N LYS A 503 -0.85 -21.21 61.71
CA LYS A 503 -2.26 -21.50 61.39
C LYS A 503 -2.92 -20.28 60.76
N GLN A 504 -3.49 -20.42 59.57
CA GLN A 504 -4.66 -19.63 59.19
C GLN A 504 -5.74 -20.55 58.60
N VAL A 505 -6.90 -20.52 59.25
CA VAL A 505 -8.14 -21.13 58.80
C VAL A 505 -8.88 -20.06 58.00
N SER A 506 -9.18 -20.30 56.73
CA SER A 506 -10.06 -19.43 55.94
C SER A 506 -11.18 -20.22 55.29
N ASN A 507 -12.41 -19.85 55.65
CA ASN A 507 -13.67 -20.44 55.19
C ASN A 507 -14.14 -19.81 53.87
N PHE A 508 -13.38 -19.95 52.79
CA PHE A 508 -13.81 -19.47 51.46
C PHE A 508 -14.00 -20.63 50.48
N SER A 509 -15.26 -20.90 50.14
CA SER A 509 -15.62 -21.78 49.03
C SER A 509 -15.93 -20.93 47.80
N LEU A 510 -15.12 -21.06 46.75
CA LEU A 510 -15.39 -20.45 45.44
C LEU A 510 -16.19 -21.44 44.58
N PRO A 511 -17.15 -20.96 43.78
CA PRO A 511 -17.91 -21.80 42.87
C PRO A 511 -16.98 -22.33 41.77
N LYS A 512 -17.00 -23.65 41.54
CA LYS A 512 -16.27 -24.33 40.46
C LYS A 512 -16.76 -23.80 39.11
N LYS A 513 -16.02 -22.87 38.51
CA LYS A 513 -16.19 -22.51 37.10
C LYS A 513 -15.68 -23.69 36.27
N GLN A 514 -16.55 -24.31 35.49
CA GLN A 514 -16.17 -25.36 34.54
C GLN A 514 -15.19 -24.73 33.52
N LEU A 515 -13.95 -25.24 33.48
CA LEU A 515 -12.98 -24.88 32.46
C LEU A 515 -13.40 -25.54 31.14
N GLU A 516 -13.65 -24.73 30.12
CA GLU A 516 -13.72 -25.17 28.73
C GLU A 516 -12.37 -25.82 28.32
N PRO A 517 -12.36 -26.94 27.57
CA PRO A 517 -11.15 -27.63 27.17
C PRO A 517 -10.29 -26.77 26.22
N SER A 518 -8.97 -26.76 26.46
CA SER A 518 -8.01 -25.99 25.66
C SER A 518 -7.99 -26.41 24.19
N SER A 519 -7.85 -25.43 23.30
CA SER A 519 -7.82 -25.64 21.86
C SER A 519 -6.61 -26.51 21.44
N LYS A 520 -6.77 -27.31 20.37
CA LYS A 520 -5.68 -28.14 19.79
C LYS A 520 -4.40 -27.32 19.48
N GLN A 521 -4.54 -26.03 19.15
CA GLN A 521 -3.42 -25.16 18.81
C GLN A 521 -2.60 -24.74 20.03
N ASP A 522 -3.25 -24.57 21.20
CA ASP A 522 -2.57 -24.20 22.44
C ASP A 522 -1.69 -25.33 22.96
N THR A 523 -2.18 -26.57 22.89
CA THR A 523 -1.41 -27.76 23.29
C THR A 523 -0.15 -27.92 22.43
N ILE A 524 -0.24 -27.74 21.10
CA ILE A 524 0.91 -27.82 20.19
C ILE A 524 1.93 -26.71 20.50
N ARG A 525 1.48 -25.47 20.75
CA ARG A 525 2.35 -24.35 21.13
C ARG A 525 3.09 -24.61 22.44
N ARG A 526 2.40 -25.15 23.46
CA ARG A 526 2.99 -25.49 24.75
C ARG A 526 4.03 -26.61 24.63
N LEU A 527 3.73 -27.66 23.86
CA LEU A 527 4.68 -28.76 23.59
C LEU A 527 5.91 -28.25 22.84
N ALA A 528 5.73 -27.42 21.81
CA ALA A 528 6.84 -26.80 21.07
C ALA A 528 7.70 -25.88 21.94
N TRP A 529 7.07 -25.08 22.82
CA TRP A 529 7.76 -24.23 23.78
C TRP A 529 8.58 -25.06 24.79
N SER A 530 7.96 -26.09 25.39
CA SER A 530 8.62 -26.96 26.38
C SER A 530 9.80 -27.77 25.79
N SER A 531 9.71 -28.17 24.51
CA SER A 531 10.82 -28.79 23.78
C SER A 531 12.00 -27.83 23.60
N ARG A 532 11.74 -26.53 23.46
CA ARG A 532 12.77 -25.51 23.19
C ARG A 532 13.41 -25.00 24.48
N THR A 533 12.64 -24.89 25.56
CA THR A 533 13.10 -24.30 26.83
C THR A 533 13.59 -25.32 27.86
N LYS A 534 13.36 -26.63 27.65
CA LYS A 534 13.63 -27.71 28.63
C LYS A 534 12.88 -27.55 29.97
N SER A 535 11.87 -26.68 30.06
CA SER A 535 11.03 -26.49 31.24
C SER A 535 9.66 -27.16 31.06
N LEU A 536 9.20 -27.89 32.09
CA LEU A 536 7.88 -28.51 32.12
C LEU A 536 6.94 -27.68 32.97
N TYR A 537 5.85 -27.20 32.34
CA TYR A 537 4.64 -26.82 33.04
C TYR A 537 3.75 -28.06 33.13
N VAL A 538 3.74 -28.74 34.27
CA VAL A 538 2.75 -29.80 34.55
C VAL A 538 1.91 -29.34 35.73
N THR A 539 0.61 -29.16 35.51
CA THR A 539 -0.36 -28.88 36.57
C THR A 539 -0.59 -30.15 37.41
N ALA A 540 -0.70 -29.99 38.74
CA ALA A 540 -0.75 -31.10 39.70
C ALA A 540 -1.87 -32.13 39.45
N ASN A 541 -3.01 -31.73 38.87
CA ASN A 541 -4.12 -32.63 38.53
C ASN A 541 -3.74 -33.71 37.49
N ILE A 542 -2.71 -33.45 36.69
CA ILE A 542 -2.27 -34.32 35.61
C ILE A 542 -1.53 -35.56 36.13
N GLN A 543 -0.89 -35.46 37.30
CA GLN A 543 -0.16 -36.60 37.88
C GLN A 543 -1.11 -37.74 38.26
N TYR A 544 -2.28 -37.44 38.83
CA TYR A 544 -3.27 -38.46 39.21
C TYR A 544 -3.87 -39.22 38.02
N GLU A 545 -4.02 -38.57 36.87
CA GLU A 545 -4.56 -39.20 35.66
C GLU A 545 -3.57 -40.18 35.01
N VAL A 546 -2.28 -39.83 35.03
CA VAL A 546 -1.19 -40.73 34.57
C VAL A 546 -1.06 -41.93 35.49
N TYR A 547 -0.97 -41.69 36.80
CA TYR A 547 -0.79 -42.78 37.76
C TYR A 547 -2.04 -43.67 37.86
N GLY A 548 -3.24 -43.11 37.74
CA GLY A 548 -4.51 -43.86 37.79
C GLY A 548 -4.74 -44.78 36.59
N LYS A 549 -4.15 -44.50 35.42
CA LYS A 549 -4.22 -45.36 34.23
C LYS A 549 -2.99 -46.23 34.01
N MET A 550 -1.90 -46.03 34.77
CA MET A 550 -0.70 -46.86 34.72
C MET A 550 -0.91 -48.28 35.29
N THR A 551 -2.03 -48.55 35.96
CA THR A 551 -2.40 -49.89 36.46
C THR A 551 -2.77 -50.89 35.36
N GLU A 552 -3.00 -50.43 34.11
CA GLU A 552 -3.41 -51.26 32.97
C GLU A 552 -2.31 -51.42 31.89
N LEU A 553 -1.05 -51.13 32.22
CA LEU A 553 0.05 -51.20 31.25
C LEU A 553 0.33 -52.65 30.79
N LYS A 554 0.12 -52.91 29.49
CA LYS A 554 0.52 -54.16 28.83
C LYS A 554 2.05 -54.22 28.69
N GLN A 555 2.63 -55.43 28.62
CA GLN A 555 4.07 -55.62 28.38
C GLN A 555 4.54 -54.91 27.10
N VAL A 556 5.84 -54.62 26.98
CA VAL A 556 6.44 -53.93 25.81
C VAL A 556 6.03 -54.64 24.52
N GLN A 557 5.22 -53.99 23.70
CA GLN A 557 4.79 -54.46 22.39
C GLN A 557 5.66 -53.84 21.28
N GLU A 558 5.75 -54.50 20.13
CA GLU A 558 6.32 -53.86 18.95
C GLU A 558 5.47 -52.63 18.59
N PHE A 559 6.13 -51.48 18.49
CA PHE A 559 5.46 -50.24 18.11
C PHE A 559 5.23 -50.26 16.59
N PRO A 560 4.03 -49.93 16.09
CA PRO A 560 3.72 -49.99 14.67
C PRO A 560 4.70 -49.18 13.82
N SER A 561 4.88 -49.61 12.57
CA SER A 561 5.77 -48.93 11.63
C SER A 561 5.25 -47.51 11.32
N VAL A 562 6.13 -46.61 10.85
CA VAL A 562 5.76 -45.21 10.52
C VAL A 562 4.56 -45.14 9.56
N VAL A 563 4.43 -46.15 8.69
CA VAL A 563 3.34 -46.26 7.73
C VAL A 563 2.01 -46.54 8.42
N GLU A 564 1.99 -47.23 9.56
CA GLU A 564 0.79 -47.62 10.31
C GLU A 564 0.41 -46.61 11.41
N TRP A 565 1.18 -45.53 11.58
CA TRP A 565 0.89 -44.56 12.64
C TRP A 565 -0.46 -43.86 12.48
N PHE A 566 -1.02 -43.81 11.27
CA PHE A 566 -2.35 -43.24 11.03
C PHE A 566 -3.48 -44.10 11.62
N THR A 567 -3.29 -45.40 11.84
CA THR A 567 -4.31 -46.30 12.42
C THR A 567 -4.24 -46.42 13.95
N LEU A 568 -3.27 -45.76 14.59
CA LEU A 568 -3.17 -45.71 16.05
C LEU A 568 -4.28 -44.82 16.63
N ASP A 569 -5.29 -45.43 17.25
CA ASP A 569 -6.39 -44.71 17.90
C ASP A 569 -6.17 -44.52 19.41
N ASP A 570 -5.53 -45.50 20.08
CA ASP A 570 -5.19 -45.41 21.51
C ASP A 570 -3.69 -45.62 21.78
N ILE A 571 -3.02 -44.53 22.16
CA ILE A 571 -1.59 -44.52 22.41
C ILE A 571 -1.22 -44.85 23.87
N HIS A 572 -2.18 -44.89 24.81
CA HIS A 572 -1.91 -45.25 26.20
C HIS A 572 -1.39 -46.70 26.32
N CYS A 573 -1.94 -47.60 25.52
CA CYS A 573 -1.54 -49.02 25.49
C CYS A 573 -0.07 -49.23 25.07
N TYR A 574 0.54 -48.27 24.38
CA TYR A 574 1.92 -48.33 23.87
C TYR A 574 2.93 -47.53 24.71
N PHE A 575 2.53 -47.06 25.90
CA PHE A 575 3.36 -46.19 26.72
C PHE A 575 4.77 -46.76 26.99
N LEU A 576 4.89 -48.04 27.36
CA LEU A 576 6.19 -48.66 27.63
C LEU A 576 7.06 -48.77 26.38
N SER A 577 6.46 -49.03 25.21
CA SER A 577 7.15 -49.05 23.92
C SER A 577 7.62 -47.66 23.51
N LEU A 578 6.79 -46.64 23.72
CA LEU A 578 7.12 -45.23 23.49
C LEU A 578 8.23 -44.76 24.44
N TYR A 579 8.16 -45.12 25.72
CA TYR A 579 9.23 -44.88 26.68
C TYR A 579 10.56 -45.47 26.22
N HIS A 580 10.54 -46.75 25.80
CA HIS A 580 11.73 -47.42 25.28
C HIS A 580 12.29 -46.72 24.03
N ILE A 581 11.44 -46.32 23.08
CA ILE A 581 11.84 -45.56 21.89
C ILE A 581 12.45 -44.20 22.26
N VAL A 582 11.82 -43.48 23.19
CA VAL A 582 12.27 -42.17 23.65
C VAL A 582 13.63 -42.26 24.34
N VAL A 583 13.95 -43.35 25.02
CA VAL A 583 15.25 -43.53 25.71
C VAL A 583 16.33 -44.07 24.78
N THR A 584 15.99 -44.93 23.81
CA THR A 584 16.98 -45.68 23.00
C THR A 584 17.25 -45.11 21.60
N LYS A 585 16.29 -44.45 20.97
CA LYS A 585 16.43 -43.97 19.58
C LYS A 585 17.08 -42.59 19.48
N SER A 586 17.58 -42.26 18.28
CA SER A 586 18.24 -40.98 17.99
C SER A 586 17.33 -39.78 18.31
N ASN A 587 17.93 -38.63 18.64
CA ASN A 587 17.16 -37.43 18.99
C ASN A 587 16.21 -37.02 17.86
N SER A 588 16.71 -36.98 16.62
CA SER A 588 15.93 -36.61 15.44
C SER A 588 14.68 -37.48 15.25
N PHE A 589 14.82 -38.80 15.46
CA PHE A 589 13.69 -39.73 15.34
C PHE A 589 12.64 -39.48 16.43
N VAL A 590 13.08 -39.21 17.66
CA VAL A 590 12.17 -39.00 18.79
C VAL A 590 11.47 -37.63 18.72
N THR A 591 12.18 -36.59 18.27
CA THR A 591 11.58 -35.29 17.99
C THR A 591 10.52 -35.38 16.89
N PHE A 592 10.78 -36.14 15.82
CA PHE A 592 9.81 -36.41 14.76
C PHE A 592 8.59 -37.16 15.29
N LEU A 593 8.78 -38.25 16.04
CA LEU A 593 7.70 -39.03 16.65
C LEU A 593 6.81 -38.20 17.58
N LEU A 594 7.42 -37.41 18.48
CA LEU A 594 6.67 -36.58 19.43
C LEU A 594 5.92 -35.45 18.74
N SER A 595 6.48 -34.89 17.66
CA SER A 595 5.81 -33.90 16.83
C SER A 595 4.59 -34.49 16.12
N TYR A 596 4.73 -35.70 15.56
CA TYR A 596 3.63 -36.42 14.90
C TYR A 596 2.50 -36.76 15.89
N LEU A 597 2.84 -37.32 17.05
CA LEU A 597 1.85 -37.67 18.07
C LEU A 597 1.20 -36.42 18.69
N GLY A 598 1.96 -35.33 18.85
CA GLY A 598 1.41 -34.03 19.27
C GLY A 598 0.41 -33.46 18.26
N TYR A 599 0.69 -33.59 16.96
CA TYR A 599 -0.24 -33.17 15.91
C TYR A 599 -1.52 -34.01 15.89
N LYS A 600 -1.40 -35.34 15.93
CA LYS A 600 -2.54 -36.26 15.77
C LYS A 600 -3.38 -36.41 17.05
N HIS A 601 -2.73 -36.47 18.21
CA HIS A 601 -3.33 -36.89 19.48
C HIS A 601 -3.17 -35.86 20.61
N GLY A 602 -2.58 -34.69 20.34
CA GLY A 602 -2.21 -33.68 21.34
C GLY A 602 -3.32 -33.32 22.32
N SER A 603 -4.55 -33.05 21.84
CA SER A 603 -5.66 -32.65 22.71
C SER A 603 -6.18 -33.76 23.62
N ARG A 604 -5.91 -35.02 23.31
CA ARG A 604 -6.46 -36.19 24.01
C ARG A 604 -5.42 -36.86 24.93
N TYR A 605 -4.13 -36.65 24.65
CA TYR A 605 -3.00 -37.27 25.36
C TYR A 605 -1.88 -36.28 25.71
N GLU A 606 -2.20 -34.99 25.87
CA GLU A 606 -1.27 -33.89 26.18
C GLU A 606 -0.30 -34.27 27.31
N THR A 607 -0.85 -34.82 28.37
CA THR A 607 -0.19 -35.33 29.55
C THR A 607 0.90 -36.37 29.27
N LEU A 608 0.58 -37.39 28.47
CA LEU A 608 1.50 -38.47 28.14
C LEU A 608 2.64 -37.97 27.25
N LEU A 609 2.33 -37.05 26.33
CA LEU A 609 3.32 -36.43 25.45
C LEU A 609 4.27 -35.49 26.21
N ALA A 610 3.74 -34.70 27.15
CA ALA A 610 4.56 -33.88 28.04
C ALA A 610 5.51 -34.75 28.88
N TYR A 611 5.04 -35.90 29.38
CA TYR A 611 5.88 -36.83 30.12
C TYR A 611 6.99 -37.45 29.25
N LEU A 612 6.68 -37.88 28.02
CA LEU A 612 7.69 -38.40 27.08
C LEU A 612 8.71 -37.33 26.66
N LEU A 613 8.29 -36.07 26.51
CA LEU A 613 9.19 -34.93 26.30
C LEU A 613 10.11 -34.68 27.49
N ALA A 614 9.60 -34.83 28.72
CA ALA A 614 10.41 -34.74 29.93
C ALA A 614 11.53 -35.79 29.95
N ILE A 615 11.18 -37.03 29.62
CA ILE A 615 12.12 -38.15 29.54
C ILE A 615 13.14 -37.89 28.42
N HIS A 616 12.70 -37.41 27.25
CA HIS A 616 13.59 -37.05 26.16
C HIS A 616 14.63 -35.99 26.58
N ASN A 617 14.18 -34.95 27.28
CA ASN A 617 15.04 -33.85 27.74
C ASN A 617 16.02 -34.25 28.85
N ARG A 618 15.69 -35.30 29.63
CA ARG A 618 16.50 -35.78 30.77
C ARG A 618 16.88 -37.26 30.65
N ARG A 619 17.10 -37.78 29.43
CA ARG A 619 17.39 -39.21 29.13
C ARG A 619 18.42 -39.87 30.05
N LYS A 620 19.45 -39.13 30.48
CA LYS A 620 20.53 -39.63 31.35
C LYS A 620 20.10 -39.90 32.80
N GLN A 621 18.98 -39.34 33.23
CA GLN A 621 18.44 -39.47 34.60
C GLN A 621 17.39 -40.58 34.71
N PHE A 622 17.01 -41.21 33.59
CA PHE A 622 15.98 -42.25 33.55
C PHE A 622 16.60 -43.63 33.24
N PRO A 623 16.14 -44.71 33.90
CA PRO A 623 16.70 -46.04 33.72
C PRO A 623 16.46 -46.56 32.30
N GLN A 624 17.51 -47.09 31.69
CA GLN A 624 17.42 -47.85 30.44
C GLN A 624 16.90 -49.26 30.77
N LEU A 625 15.77 -49.65 30.19
CA LEU A 625 15.26 -51.00 30.32
C LEU A 625 16.25 -52.00 29.69
N PRO A 626 16.52 -53.16 30.32
CA PRO A 626 17.39 -54.16 29.73
C PRO A 626 16.80 -54.65 28.41
N ALA A 627 17.64 -54.71 27.37
CA ALA A 627 17.25 -55.22 26.06
C ALA A 627 16.77 -56.67 26.22
N THR A 628 15.46 -56.90 26.15
CA THR A 628 14.92 -58.25 26.11
C THR A 628 15.24 -58.84 24.74
N THR A 629 16.31 -59.62 24.72
CA THR A 629 16.64 -60.56 23.66
C THR A 629 15.52 -61.59 23.52
N LYS A 630 14.60 -61.39 22.57
CA LYS A 630 13.92 -62.50 21.91
C LYS A 630 13.99 -62.33 20.40
N LYS A 631 15.00 -63.01 19.83
CA LYS A 631 14.94 -63.54 18.46
C LYS A 631 13.68 -64.41 18.34
N LEU A 632 12.83 -64.09 17.38
CA LEU A 632 11.94 -65.00 16.65
C LEU A 632 12.12 -64.53 15.18
N ARG A 633 12.89 -65.18 14.28
CA ARG A 633 12.57 -66.44 13.58
C ARG A 633 11.06 -66.61 13.53
N THR A 634 10.36 -66.28 12.45
CA THR A 634 10.60 -66.52 11.01
C THR A 634 10.02 -65.40 10.16
#